data_AF-A0A662GSX9-F1
#
_entry.id   AF-A0A662GSX9-F1
#
_cell.length_a   1.000
_cell.length_b   1.000
_cell.length_c   1.000
_cell.angle_alpha   90.00
_cell.angle_beta   90.00
_cell.angle_gamma   90.00
#
_symmetry.space_group_name_H-M   'P 1'
#
loop_
_entity.id
_entity.type
_entity.pdbx_description
1 polymer ?
#
loop_
_entity_poly.entity_id
_entity_poly.type
_entity_poly.pdbx_seq_one_letter_code
_entity_poly.pdbx_strand_id
1 'polypeptide(L)' 'MSIKGGYWGKILRVDLSKEKIKVETFGDSFARKYLGGVCLAARLIYDWVVPNTNPLG' A
#
# COMPACT_ATOMS: atom_id res chain seq x y z
N MET A 1 -4.21 6.79 11.73
CA MET A 1 -4.70 7.50 12.93
C MET A 1 -5.66 6.56 13.66
N SER A 2 -5.46 6.14 14.93
CA SER A 2 -4.29 6.31 15.80
C SER A 2 -3.59 4.96 16.03
N ILE A 3 -2.59 4.69 15.20
CA ILE A 3 -1.64 3.57 15.34
C ILE A 3 -0.61 3.97 16.40
N LYS A 4 -0.38 3.15 17.43
CA LYS A 4 0.54 3.44 18.55
C LYS A 4 1.57 2.33 18.80
N GLY A 5 2.21 1.85 17.73
CA GLY A 5 3.31 0.87 17.76
C GLY A 5 3.45 0.12 16.42
N GLY A 6 4.63 -0.46 16.14
CA GLY A 6 4.94 -1.33 14.99
C GLY A 6 4.85 -0.70 13.59
N TYR A 7 3.69 -0.14 13.25
CA TYR A 7 3.39 0.47 11.96
C TYR A 7 3.58 1.98 11.98
N TRP A 8 4.13 2.51 10.90
CA TRP A 8 4.21 3.95 10.66
C TRP A 8 2.88 4.56 10.19
N GLY A 9 1.92 3.72 9.75
CA GLY A 9 0.63 4.18 9.21
C GLY A 9 0.75 4.95 7.90
N LYS A 10 1.89 4.82 7.20
CA LYS A 10 2.24 5.53 5.98
C LYS A 10 2.71 4.54 4.92
N ILE A 11 2.36 4.82 3.68
CA ILE A 11 2.79 4.11 2.47
C ILE A 11 3.32 5.16 1.50
N LEU A 12 4.54 4.99 1.01
CA LEU A 12 5.09 5.83 -0.05
C LEU A 12 4.60 5.30 -1.40
N ARG A 13 3.92 6.15 -2.16
CA ARG A 13 3.50 5.86 -3.53
C ARG A 13 4.33 6.70 -4.48
N VAL A 14 5.00 6.02 -5.41
CA VAL A 14 5.87 6.65 -6.41
C VAL A 14 5.35 6.31 -7.80
N ASP A 15 5.09 7.34 -8.60
CA ASP A 15 4.81 7.22 -10.03
C ASP A 15 6.09 7.62 -10.78
N LEU A 16 6.80 6.60 -11.30
CA LEU A 16 8.07 6.80 -11.99
C LEU A 16 7.92 7.48 -13.34
N SER A 17 6.78 7.30 -14.03
CA SER A 17 6.52 7.92 -15.34
C SER A 17 6.27 9.43 -15.23
N LYS A 18 5.77 9.90 -14.09
CA LYS A 18 5.47 11.32 -13.84
C LYS A 18 6.43 11.98 -12.84
N GLU A 19 7.41 11.23 -12.33
CA GLU A 19 8.33 11.68 -11.27
C GLU A 19 7.57 12.23 -10.04
N LYS A 20 6.45 11.59 -9.67
CA LYS A 20 5.59 12.05 -8.57
C LYS A 20 5.70 11.15 -7.35
N ILE A 21 5.78 11.79 -6.19
CA ILE A 21 5.80 11.13 -4.88
C ILE A 21 4.58 11.57 -4.08
N LYS A 22 3.88 10.60 -3.48
CA LYS A 22 2.74 10.83 -2.59
C LYS A 22 2.87 9.95 -1.36
N VAL A 23 2.63 10.52 -0.19
CA VAL A 23 2.51 9.76 1.05
C VAL A 23 1.03 9.47 1.29
N GLU A 24 0.67 8.19 1.27
CA GLU A 24 -0.67 7.73 1.62
C GLU A 24 -0.68 7.27 3.08
N THR A 25 -1.77 7.54 3.80
CA THR A 25 -1.92 7.15 5.21
C THR A 25 -3.02 6.11 5.35
N PHE A 26 -2.83 5.16 6.27
CA PHE A 26 -3.86 4.19 6.62
C PHE A 26 -4.17 4.19 8.12
N GLY A 27 -5.34 3.66 8.46
CA GLY A 27 -5.85 3.55 9.82
C GLY A 27 -5.68 2.17 10.43
N ASP A 28 -5.99 2.07 11.71
CA ASP A 28 -5.89 0.86 12.51
C ASP A 28 -6.70 -0.30 11.97
N SER A 29 -7.90 -0.03 11.41
CA SER A 29 -8.74 -1.06 10.83
C SER A 29 -8.04 -1.77 9.67
N PHE A 30 -7.35 -1.02 8.82
CA PHE A 30 -6.56 -1.55 7.72
C PHE A 30 -5.35 -2.33 8.22
N ALA A 31 -4.61 -1.76 9.18
CA ALA A 31 -3.45 -2.40 9.80
C ALA A 31 -3.83 -3.74 10.47
N ARG A 32 -4.96 -3.78 11.19
CA ARG A 32 -5.42 -4.99 11.88
C ARG A 32 -5.93 -6.06 10.92
N LYS A 33 -6.57 -5.64 9.82
CA LYS A 33 -7.12 -6.57 8.83
C LYS A 33 -6.03 -7.25 7.98
N TYR A 34 -4.98 -6.51 7.65
CA TYR A 34 -3.94 -6.98 6.72
C TYR A 34 -2.57 -7.18 7.38
N LEU A 35 -2.47 -6.98 8.70
CA LEU A 35 -1.24 -7.11 9.47
C LEU A 35 -0.14 -6.25 8.84
N GLY A 36 0.75 -6.83 8.04
CA GLY A 36 1.85 -6.17 7.35
C GLY A 36 2.44 -7.07 6.27
N GLY A 37 3.65 -6.73 5.80
CA GLY A 37 4.44 -7.57 4.91
C GLY A 37 3.65 -8.11 3.71
N VAL A 38 3.63 -9.43 3.55
CA VAL A 38 2.96 -10.14 2.45
C VAL A 38 1.46 -9.86 2.38
N CYS A 39 0.74 -9.84 3.52
CA CYS A 39 -0.70 -9.64 3.53
C CYS A 39 -1.07 -8.21 3.08
N LEU A 40 -0.29 -7.23 3.50
CA LEU A 40 -0.43 -5.85 3.07
C LEU A 40 -0.13 -5.71 1.57
N ALA A 41 0.98 -6.28 1.10
CA ALA A 41 1.36 -6.27 -0.30
C ALA A 41 0.29 -6.92 -1.20
N ALA A 42 -0.23 -8.09 -0.80
CA ALA A 42 -1.29 -8.78 -1.53
C ALA A 42 -2.57 -7.92 -1.64
N ARG A 43 -2.94 -7.19 -0.58
CA ARG A 43 -4.09 -6.27 -0.64
C ARG A 43 -3.86 -5.13 -1.61
N LEU A 44 -2.69 -4.49 -1.54
CA LEU A 44 -2.36 -3.36 -2.42
C LEU A 44 -2.29 -3.79 -3.89
N ILE A 45 -1.72 -4.95 -4.18
CA ILE A 45 -1.71 -5.53 -5.54
C ILE A 45 -3.13 -5.78 -6.02
N TYR A 46 -3.98 -6.39 -5.19
CA TYR A 46 -5.38 -6.62 -5.53
C TYR A 46 -6.14 -5.31 -5.82
N ASP A 47 -5.84 -4.23 -5.10
CA ASP A 47 -6.47 -2.92 -5.30
C ASP A 47 -5.98 -2.18 -6.55
N TRP A 48 -4.72 -2.32 -6.92
CA TRP A 48 -4.08 -1.44 -7.91
C TRP A 48 -3.74 -2.11 -9.24
N VAL A 49 -3.59 -3.43 -9.27
CA VAL A 49 -3.24 -4.17 -10.49
C VAL A 49 -4.51 -4.71 -11.12
N VAL A 50 -4.84 -4.22 -12.32
CA VAL A 50 -6.01 -4.70 -13.06
C VAL A 50 -5.78 -6.11 -13.61
N PRO A 51 -6.85 -6.91 -13.83
CA PRO A 51 -6.72 -8.22 -14.48
C PRO A 51 -5.97 -8.12 -15.80
N ASN A 52 -5.14 -9.12 -16.11
CA ASN A 52 -4.35 -9.21 -17.34
C ASN A 52 -3.29 -8.10 -17.52
N THR A 53 -2.87 -7.42 -16.44
CA THR A 53 -1.71 -6.52 -16.49
C THR A 53 -0.47 -7.29 -16.97
N ASN A 54 0.26 -6.74 -17.95
CA ASN A 54 1.55 -7.29 -18.39
C ASN A 54 2.53 -7.30 -17.20
N PRO A 55 3.15 -8.44 -16.84
CA PRO A 55 4.13 -8.50 -15.75
C PRO A 55 5.33 -7.55 -15.91
N LEU A 56 5.62 -7.11 -17.13
CA LEU A 56 6.74 -6.20 -17.44
C LEU A 56 6.31 -4.75 -17.72
N GLY A 57 5.02 -4.43 -17.59
CA GLY A 57 4.46 -3.12 -17.94
C GLY A 57 4.22 -2.93 -19.42
#